data_AF-A0A7V1WCW7-F1
#
_entry.id   AF-A0A7V1WCW7-F1
#
_cell.length_a   1.000
_cell.length_b   1.000
_cell.length_c   1.000
_cell.angle_alpha   90.00
_cell.angle_beta   90.00
_cell.angle_gamma   90.00
#
_symmetry.space_group_name_H-M   'P 1'
#
loop_
_entity.id
_entity.type
_entity.pdbx_description
1 polymer ?
#
loop_
_entity_poly.entity_id
_entity_poly.type
_entity_poly.pdbx_seq_one_letter_code
_entity_poly.pdbx_strand_id
1 'polypeptide(L)'
;MNPGRERSACGIGFVADAAGRARRDVVEAALEALRRLRHRGAVDADARTGDGAGVLIPLPRRFVAREAQRLGVGGCDPERLGLAMAFDRAPEGHLDEVVAGACAAEGISVLAWREVPVRPVALGSTARERMPRIRQAFLLAPEGLGPGPCEQRAHRARRRAERELRHRGLACSFPSFGFRTVTYKALAAADQLGAFYPDLADPLFEAPFALFHQRYSTNTVPTWERAQPFRMLGHNGEINTIAGNVRRMRAREGRLGLPEPELEELFRPVVDEAGSDSQILDEVLELLCREGGEDGLGRDVRLAVAMLVPAAWEGDPRISEEVRDLLRFHRSLMEPWDGPAALVFTDGLRVGAALDRNGLRPLRVAVCEDGTVVCASEAGAVDLRGRGRIRRSKLGPGQMLVVDPAGGGVQLDPVARVARRRPYGVWLEHHRRVLQVRPSAVPTVDDLERRQVAHGYTREELTLVLAPAAASGKEPTFSMGDDTPLAVLSTQDRPLYHFLKQ
;
A
#
# COMPACT_ATOMS: atom_id res chain seq x y z
N MET A 1 -24.14 10.79 -19.43
CA MET A 1 -22.80 10.22 -19.18
C MET A 1 -22.85 8.74 -19.46
N ASN A 2 -21.99 8.21 -20.32
CA ASN A 2 -21.95 6.79 -20.69
C ASN A 2 -21.08 6.03 -19.66
N PRO A 3 -21.62 5.11 -18.84
CA PRO A 3 -20.89 4.44 -17.74
C PRO A 3 -19.79 3.46 -18.19
N GLY A 4 -19.65 3.17 -19.49
CA GLY A 4 -18.81 2.09 -20.01
C GLY A 4 -17.32 2.38 -20.22
N ARG A 5 -16.75 3.47 -19.66
CA ARG A 5 -15.32 3.80 -19.82
C ARG A 5 -14.69 4.41 -18.56
N GLU A 6 -14.87 3.77 -17.41
CA GLU A 6 -14.01 4.06 -16.27
C GLU A 6 -12.63 3.43 -16.48
N ARG A 7 -11.60 4.27 -16.65
CA ARG A 7 -10.20 3.87 -16.68
C ARG A 7 -9.50 4.61 -15.55
N SER A 8 -9.48 4.08 -14.33
CA SER A 8 -8.50 4.52 -13.32
C SER A 8 -7.11 4.22 -13.92
N ALA A 9 -6.37 5.25 -14.30
CA ALA A 9 -5.25 5.10 -15.23
C ALA A 9 -3.87 5.41 -14.63
N CYS A 10 -3.72 5.50 -13.30
CA CYS A 10 -2.49 5.94 -12.61
C CYS A 10 -1.17 5.49 -13.27
N GLY A 11 -0.18 6.39 -13.32
CA GLY A 11 1.19 6.03 -13.66
C GLY A 11 1.90 5.47 -12.43
N ILE A 12 2.54 4.30 -12.51
CA ILE A 12 3.29 3.76 -11.36
C ILE A 12 4.49 2.94 -11.85
N GLY A 13 5.56 2.94 -11.07
CA GLY A 13 6.69 2.06 -11.31
C GLY A 13 7.85 2.27 -10.34
N PHE A 14 8.95 1.61 -10.64
CA PHE A 14 10.25 1.90 -10.06
C PHE A 14 11.38 1.78 -11.09
N VAL A 15 12.48 2.45 -10.78
CA VAL A 15 13.80 2.25 -11.40
C VAL A 15 14.76 1.81 -10.30
N ALA A 16 15.61 0.81 -10.55
CA ALA A 16 16.56 0.30 -9.59
C ALA A 16 17.89 -0.12 -10.23
N ASP A 17 18.97 -0.09 -9.46
CA ASP A 17 20.21 -0.79 -9.76
C ASP A 17 20.20 -2.18 -9.11
N ALA A 18 20.40 -3.24 -9.91
CA ALA A 18 20.38 -4.62 -9.45
C ALA A 18 21.45 -4.92 -8.39
N ALA A 19 22.57 -4.19 -8.39
CA ALA A 19 23.66 -4.33 -7.44
C ALA A 19 23.55 -3.37 -6.24
N GLY A 20 22.51 -2.52 -6.20
CA GLY A 20 22.27 -1.60 -5.09
C GLY A 20 23.21 -0.38 -5.05
N ARG A 21 23.84 -0.03 -6.18
CA ARG A 21 24.68 1.17 -6.27
C ARG A 21 23.80 2.41 -6.28
N ALA A 22 24.05 3.36 -5.38
CA ALA A 22 23.39 4.65 -5.43
C ALA A 22 23.86 5.43 -6.66
N ARG A 23 22.91 5.85 -7.51
CA ARG A 23 23.22 6.61 -8.72
C ARG A 23 22.24 7.75 -8.92
N ARG A 24 22.73 8.86 -9.47
CA ARG A 24 21.90 10.00 -9.85
C ARG A 24 20.92 9.66 -10.98
N ASP A 25 21.39 8.87 -11.96
CA ASP A 25 20.61 8.49 -13.15
C ASP A 25 19.34 7.70 -12.82
N VAL A 26 19.30 6.99 -11.68
CA VAL A 26 18.11 6.28 -11.17
C VAL A 26 17.01 7.27 -10.79
N VAL A 27 17.35 8.34 -10.08
CA VAL A 27 16.39 9.38 -9.68
C VAL A 27 15.90 10.16 -10.90
N GLU A 28 16.82 10.52 -11.81
CA GLU A 28 16.47 11.19 -13.06
C GLU A 28 15.55 10.36 -13.95
N ALA A 29 15.83 9.05 -14.06
CA ALA A 29 14.97 8.14 -14.81
C ALA A 29 13.56 8.01 -14.21
N ALA A 30 13.41 8.07 -12.88
CA ALA A 30 12.11 8.07 -12.23
C ALA A 30 11.32 9.36 -12.46
N LEU A 31 11.99 10.52 -12.44
CA LEU A 31 11.36 11.81 -12.75
C LEU A 31 10.97 11.91 -14.24
N GLU A 32 11.81 11.41 -15.14
CA GLU A 32 11.49 11.29 -16.56
C GLU A 32 10.30 10.34 -16.78
N ALA A 33 10.20 9.25 -16.00
CA ALA A 33 9.06 8.35 -16.06
C ALA A 33 7.76 9.03 -15.64
N LEU A 34 7.77 9.81 -14.56
CA LEU A 34 6.61 10.63 -14.19
C LEU A 34 6.20 11.55 -15.34
N ARG A 35 7.15 12.28 -15.94
CA ARG A 35 6.88 13.16 -17.07
C ARG A 35 6.23 12.44 -18.24
N ARG A 36 6.72 11.23 -18.58
CA ARG A 36 6.15 10.41 -19.66
C ARG A 36 4.80 9.79 -19.33
N LEU A 37 4.46 9.67 -18.06
CA LEU A 37 3.17 9.15 -17.59
C LEU A 37 2.17 10.27 -17.29
N ARG A 38 2.45 11.51 -17.71
CA ARG A 38 1.52 12.64 -17.56
C ARG A 38 0.14 12.35 -18.16
N HIS A 39 0.07 11.64 -19.29
CA HIS A 39 -1.20 11.28 -19.96
C HIS A 39 -2.09 10.31 -19.16
N ARG A 40 -1.55 9.75 -18.07
CA ARG A 40 -2.25 8.83 -17.17
C ARG A 40 -2.84 9.48 -15.92
N GLY A 41 -2.50 10.74 -15.67
CA GLY A 41 -3.06 11.52 -14.57
C GLY A 41 -4.19 12.43 -15.05
N ALA A 42 -5.09 12.80 -14.13
CA ALA A 42 -5.98 13.92 -14.37
C ALA A 42 -5.19 15.22 -14.16
N VAL A 43 -5.45 16.20 -15.02
CA VAL A 43 -4.88 17.53 -14.91
C VAL A 43 -6.06 18.51 -15.01
N ASP A 44 -6.08 19.49 -14.12
CA ASP A 44 -7.10 20.53 -14.10
C ASP A 44 -6.95 21.49 -15.30
N ALA A 45 -7.92 22.40 -15.47
CA ALA A 45 -7.93 23.40 -16.53
C ALA A 45 -6.66 24.30 -16.54
N ASP A 46 -5.99 24.44 -15.39
CA ASP A 46 -4.73 25.19 -15.27
C ASP A 46 -3.47 24.46 -15.80
N ALA A 47 -3.66 23.23 -16.30
CA ALA A 47 -2.64 22.33 -16.84
C ALA A 47 -1.47 21.99 -15.88
N ARG A 48 -1.53 22.39 -14.60
CA ARG A 48 -0.44 22.25 -13.61
C ARG A 48 -0.89 21.57 -12.31
N THR A 49 -2.14 21.79 -11.90
CA THR A 49 -2.79 21.03 -10.85
C THR A 49 -3.13 19.65 -11.39
N GLY A 50 -2.68 18.61 -10.69
CA GLY A 50 -3.03 17.23 -10.95
C GLY A 50 -3.36 16.51 -9.65
N ASP A 51 -3.91 15.31 -9.73
CA ASP A 51 -4.43 14.56 -8.57
C ASP A 51 -3.38 14.07 -7.56
N GLY A 52 -2.10 14.28 -7.88
CA GLY A 52 -0.96 13.92 -7.04
C GLY A 52 0.14 13.23 -7.83
N ALA A 53 1.38 13.62 -7.55
CA ALA A 53 2.59 13.00 -8.07
C ALA A 53 3.62 12.86 -6.95
N GLY A 54 4.47 11.85 -7.03
CA GLY A 54 5.51 11.69 -6.03
C GLY A 54 6.57 10.66 -6.38
N VAL A 55 7.66 10.73 -5.63
CA VAL A 55 8.73 9.75 -5.59
C VAL A 55 9.04 9.35 -4.15
N LEU A 56 9.34 8.07 -3.95
CA LEU A 56 9.91 7.54 -2.73
C LEU A 56 11.28 6.97 -3.09
N ILE A 57 12.30 7.40 -2.35
CA ILE A 57 13.67 6.91 -2.50
C ILE A 57 14.27 6.53 -1.14
N PRO A 58 15.29 5.65 -1.11
CA PRO A 58 16.21 5.57 0.01
C PRO A 58 16.81 6.94 0.32
N LEU A 59 17.11 7.19 1.60
CA LEU A 59 17.69 8.45 2.03
C LEU A 59 19.00 8.72 1.27
N PRO A 60 19.12 9.84 0.54
CA PRO A 60 20.36 10.19 -0.16
C PRO A 60 21.40 10.64 0.88
N ARG A 61 22.11 9.67 1.47
CA ARG A 61 22.99 9.85 2.65
C ARG A 61 23.93 11.06 2.54
N ARG A 62 24.56 11.24 1.37
CA ARG A 62 25.49 12.35 1.10
C ARG A 62 24.79 13.72 1.11
N PHE A 63 23.60 13.80 0.51
CA PHE A 63 22.78 15.00 0.54
C PHE A 63 22.35 15.32 1.98
N VAL A 64 21.80 14.32 2.70
CA VAL A 64 21.33 14.49 4.08
C VAL A 64 22.46 14.95 5.00
N ALA A 65 23.65 14.33 4.93
CA ALA A 65 24.80 14.72 5.72
C ALA A 65 25.24 16.18 5.46
N ARG A 66 25.24 16.60 4.18
CA ARG A 66 25.57 17.98 3.79
C ARG A 66 24.55 18.97 4.35
N GLU A 67 23.26 18.67 4.26
CA GLU A 67 22.22 19.54 4.82
C GLU A 67 22.29 19.60 6.35
N ALA A 68 22.57 18.47 7.03
CA ALA A 68 22.81 18.45 8.48
C ALA A 68 23.98 19.36 8.88
N GLN A 69 25.08 19.35 8.10
CA GLN A 69 26.21 20.25 8.32
C GLN A 69 25.83 21.73 8.16
N ARG A 70 25.02 22.08 7.16
CA ARG A 70 24.52 23.45 6.94
C ARG A 70 23.64 23.95 8.08
N LEU A 71 22.94 23.04 8.76
CA LEU A 71 22.11 23.33 9.93
C LEU A 71 22.91 23.38 11.24
N GLY A 72 24.24 23.20 11.20
CA GLY A 72 25.09 23.23 12.39
C GLY A 72 25.09 21.94 13.22
N VAL A 73 24.52 20.84 12.68
CA VAL A 73 24.42 19.53 13.35
C VAL A 73 25.25 18.44 12.65
N GLY A 74 26.29 18.85 11.91
CA GLY A 74 27.10 18.01 11.02
C GLY A 74 28.19 17.13 11.67
N GLY A 75 28.06 16.73 12.93
CA GLY A 75 29.05 15.91 13.65
C GLY A 75 28.66 14.44 13.82
N CYS A 76 27.47 14.05 13.36
CA CYS A 76 26.92 12.71 13.54
C CYS A 76 27.28 11.78 12.38
N ASP A 77 27.30 10.48 12.65
CA ASP A 77 27.42 9.45 11.62
C ASP A 77 26.24 9.55 10.61
N PRO A 78 26.51 9.79 9.30
CA PRO A 78 25.48 9.86 8.27
C PRO A 78 24.55 8.64 8.20
N GLU A 79 25.03 7.44 8.56
CA GLU A 79 24.20 6.23 8.52
C GLU A 79 23.19 6.17 9.67
N ARG A 80 23.41 6.96 10.73
CA ARG A 80 22.46 7.12 11.86
C ARG A 80 21.46 8.26 11.65
N LEU A 81 21.64 9.08 10.61
CA LEU A 81 20.72 10.17 10.32
C LEU A 81 19.42 9.65 9.70
N GLY A 82 18.30 10.21 10.14
CA GLY A 82 16.98 10.00 9.60
C GLY A 82 16.26 11.30 9.31
N LEU A 83 15.10 11.22 8.66
CA LEU A 83 14.23 12.35 8.36
C LEU A 83 12.78 12.03 8.75
N ALA A 84 12.10 13.01 9.33
CA ALA A 84 10.64 13.08 9.30
C ALA A 84 10.23 14.19 8.31
N MET A 85 9.68 13.80 7.16
CA MET A 85 9.03 14.72 6.23
C MET A 85 7.65 15.05 6.78
N ALA A 86 7.33 16.33 6.94
CA ALA A 86 6.07 16.80 7.49
C ALA A 86 5.39 17.79 6.54
N PHE A 87 4.09 17.60 6.36
CA PHE A 87 3.18 18.61 5.81
C PHE A 87 2.50 19.30 6.97
N ASP A 88 3.11 20.41 7.38
CA ASP A 88 2.74 21.19 8.55
C ASP A 88 1.66 22.23 8.20
N ARG A 89 0.53 22.14 8.90
CA ARG A 89 -0.56 23.12 8.87
C ARG A 89 -0.92 23.60 10.28
N ALA A 90 -0.17 23.21 11.30
CA ALA A 90 -0.40 23.62 12.68
C ALA A 90 -0.01 25.10 12.87
N PRO A 91 -0.33 25.75 14.00
CA PRO A 91 0.35 26.99 14.37
C PRO A 91 1.84 26.72 14.65
N GLU A 92 2.68 27.74 14.48
CA GLU A 92 4.14 27.63 14.61
C GLU A 92 4.56 27.09 15.99
N GLY A 93 5.63 26.28 16.04
CA GLY A 93 6.20 25.70 17.27
C GLY A 93 5.52 24.44 17.81
N HIS A 94 4.22 24.23 17.55
CA HIS A 94 3.51 23.05 18.07
C HIS A 94 4.00 21.73 17.48
N LEU A 95 4.31 21.71 16.18
CA LEU A 95 4.79 20.49 15.52
C LEU A 95 6.13 20.04 16.12
N ASP A 96 7.03 20.99 16.35
CA ASP A 96 8.37 20.76 16.87
C ASP A 96 8.30 20.12 18.27
N GLU A 97 7.43 20.63 19.14
CA GLU A 97 7.17 20.07 20.48
C GLU A 97 6.63 18.63 20.40
N VAL A 98 5.60 18.41 19.57
CA VAL A 98 4.95 17.09 19.45
C VAL A 98 5.91 16.04 18.90
N VAL A 99 6.67 16.38 17.85
CA VAL A 99 7.66 15.47 17.26
C VAL A 99 8.81 15.22 18.23
N ALA A 100 9.30 16.24 18.93
CA ALA A 100 10.36 16.07 19.94
C ALA A 100 9.92 15.11 21.06
N GLY A 101 8.71 15.30 21.63
CA GLY A 101 8.17 14.43 22.66
C GLY A 101 7.98 12.98 22.19
N ALA A 102 7.43 12.82 20.98
CA ALA A 102 7.21 11.50 20.38
C ALA A 102 8.51 10.75 20.07
N CYS A 103 9.54 11.45 19.55
CA CYS A 103 10.86 10.89 19.31
C CYS A 103 11.59 10.53 20.61
N ALA A 104 11.51 11.40 21.63
CA ALA A 104 12.14 11.18 22.92
C ALA A 104 11.61 9.90 23.61
N ALA A 105 10.31 9.62 23.49
CA ALA A 105 9.70 8.39 24.01
C ALA A 105 10.28 7.11 23.40
N GLU A 106 10.86 7.19 22.20
CA GLU A 106 11.49 6.07 21.49
C GLU A 106 13.03 6.16 21.49
N GLY A 107 13.60 7.12 22.23
CA GLY A 107 15.05 7.35 22.33
C GLY A 107 15.68 7.96 21.06
N ILE A 108 14.87 8.54 20.17
CA ILE A 108 15.31 9.22 18.95
C ILE A 108 15.56 10.70 19.29
N SER A 109 16.69 11.25 18.88
CA SER A 109 16.94 12.69 19.04
C SER A 109 16.49 13.46 17.80
N VAL A 110 15.81 14.59 18.00
CA VAL A 110 15.54 15.57 16.94
C VAL A 110 16.68 16.59 16.96
N LEU A 111 17.46 16.66 15.90
CA LEU A 111 18.67 17.49 15.83
C LEU A 111 18.37 18.91 15.36
N ALA A 112 17.59 19.04 14.30
CA ALA A 112 17.28 20.32 13.66
C ALA A 112 16.03 20.19 12.79
N TRP A 113 15.44 21.34 12.45
CA TRP A 113 14.39 21.44 11.45
C TRP A 113 14.90 22.16 10.21
N ARG A 114 14.50 21.67 9.04
CA ARG A 114 14.80 22.25 7.73
C ARG A 114 13.49 22.57 7.02
N GLU A 115 13.29 23.83 6.65
CA GLU A 115 12.29 24.19 5.64
C GLU A 115 12.74 23.60 4.30
N VAL A 116 11.89 22.77 3.68
CA VAL A 116 12.23 22.14 2.40
C VAL A 116 12.15 23.22 1.31
N PRO A 117 13.22 23.44 0.52
CA PRO A 117 13.16 24.36 -0.60
C PRO A 117 12.06 23.94 -1.58
N VAL A 118 11.20 24.88 -1.95
CA VAL A 118 10.11 24.65 -2.90
C VAL A 118 10.00 25.80 -3.89
N ARG A 119 9.42 25.52 -5.06
CA ARG A 119 9.09 26.52 -6.09
C ARG A 119 7.58 26.51 -6.36
N PRO A 120 6.77 27.26 -5.58
CA PRO A 120 5.31 27.24 -5.70
C PRO A 120 4.78 27.64 -7.08
N VAL A 121 5.58 28.36 -7.89
CA VAL A 121 5.26 28.75 -9.27
C VAL A 121 5.03 27.55 -10.20
N ALA A 122 5.64 26.39 -9.91
CA ALA A 122 5.43 25.14 -10.64
C ALA A 122 4.04 24.54 -10.43
N LEU A 123 3.38 24.88 -9.31
CA LEU A 123 2.04 24.43 -8.99
C LEU A 123 0.97 25.28 -9.70
N GLY A 124 -0.15 24.65 -9.99
CA GLY A 124 -1.39 25.34 -10.33
C GLY A 124 -1.99 26.08 -9.12
N SER A 125 -2.99 26.94 -9.36
CA SER A 125 -3.51 27.85 -8.33
C SER A 125 -4.15 27.09 -7.16
N THR A 126 -5.00 26.12 -7.44
CA THR A 126 -5.69 25.31 -6.42
C THR A 126 -4.71 24.50 -5.58
N ALA A 127 -3.70 23.90 -6.22
CA ALA A 127 -2.64 23.20 -5.51
C ALA A 127 -1.85 24.13 -4.58
N ARG A 128 -1.52 25.33 -5.06
CA ARG A 128 -0.76 26.35 -4.33
C ARG A 128 -1.51 26.89 -3.12
N GLU A 129 -2.81 27.19 -3.27
CA GLU A 129 -3.66 27.66 -2.17
C GLU A 129 -3.74 26.67 -1.01
N ARG A 130 -3.67 25.37 -1.33
CA ARG A 130 -3.75 24.28 -0.34
C ARG A 130 -2.37 23.77 0.10
N MET A 131 -1.28 24.40 -0.34
CA MET A 131 0.09 23.96 -0.06
C MET A 131 0.38 24.04 1.45
N PRO A 132 0.82 22.94 2.09
CA PRO A 132 1.27 22.98 3.48
C PRO A 132 2.66 23.63 3.58
N ARG A 133 3.09 23.99 4.80
CA ARG A 133 4.53 24.19 5.04
C ARG A 133 5.20 22.83 5.00
N ILE A 134 6.25 22.68 4.21
CA ILE A 134 6.92 21.39 4.01
C ILE A 134 8.24 21.45 4.76
N ARG A 135 8.33 20.68 5.84
CA ARG A 135 9.45 20.73 6.78
C ARG A 135 10.04 19.32 6.96
N GLN A 136 11.33 19.27 7.24
CA GLN A 136 12.07 18.04 7.54
C GLN A 136 12.68 18.14 8.94
N ALA A 137 12.30 17.25 9.84
CA ALA A 137 13.02 17.05 11.10
C ALA A 137 14.21 16.10 10.85
N PHE A 138 15.41 16.54 11.18
CA PHE A 138 16.61 15.70 11.17
C PHE A 138 16.63 14.87 12.45
N LEU A 139 16.67 13.55 12.29
CA LEU A 139 16.61 12.58 13.38
C LEU A 139 17.97 11.93 13.56
N LEU A 140 18.31 11.59 14.81
CA LEU A 140 19.45 10.75 15.14
C LEU A 140 18.96 9.45 15.75
N ALA A 141 19.38 8.32 15.15
CA ALA A 141 19.05 7.00 15.63
C ALA A 141 19.65 6.74 17.03
N PRO A 142 18.96 5.98 17.90
CA PRO A 142 19.50 5.57 19.20
C PRO A 142 20.82 4.79 19.04
N GLU A 143 21.71 4.90 20.03
CA GLU A 143 22.97 4.14 20.02
C GLU A 143 22.75 2.65 20.27
N GLY A 144 23.62 1.81 19.69
CA GLY A 144 23.61 0.36 19.89
C GLY A 144 22.47 -0.41 19.20
N LEU A 145 21.62 0.26 18.42
CA LEU A 145 20.53 -0.39 17.68
C LEU A 145 20.87 -0.62 16.21
N GLY A 146 20.48 -1.79 15.71
CA GLY A 146 20.58 -2.10 14.28
C GLY A 146 19.53 -1.35 13.45
N PRO A 147 19.66 -1.35 12.11
CA PRO A 147 18.76 -0.62 11.21
C PRO A 147 17.29 -1.07 11.24
N GLY A 148 16.99 -2.31 11.67
CA GLY A 148 15.62 -2.80 11.82
C GLY A 148 14.91 -2.15 13.01
N PRO A 149 15.42 -2.33 14.23
CA PRO A 149 14.89 -1.68 15.44
C PRO A 149 14.75 -0.15 15.35
N CYS A 150 15.69 0.55 14.68
CA CYS A 150 15.57 2.00 14.49
C CYS A 150 14.32 2.40 13.69
N GLU A 151 13.99 1.65 12.63
CA GLU A 151 12.78 1.91 11.85
C GLU A 151 11.50 1.58 12.61
N GLN A 152 11.52 0.54 13.42
CA GLN A 152 10.41 0.19 14.31
C GLN A 152 10.13 1.33 15.30
N ARG A 153 11.18 1.85 15.94
CA ARG A 153 11.08 3.01 16.83
C ARG A 153 10.60 4.27 16.11
N ALA A 154 11.05 4.51 14.88
CA ALA A 154 10.54 5.62 14.08
C ALA A 154 9.05 5.47 13.76
N HIS A 155 8.59 4.25 13.46
CA HIS A 155 7.17 3.95 13.25
C HIS A 155 6.35 4.29 14.50
N ARG A 156 6.80 3.83 15.68
CA ARG A 156 6.15 4.13 16.97
C ARG A 156 6.15 5.62 17.28
N ALA A 157 7.28 6.31 17.07
CA ALA A 157 7.38 7.76 17.25
C ALA A 157 6.38 8.50 16.34
N ARG A 158 6.27 8.10 15.07
CA ARG A 158 5.26 8.67 14.16
C ARG A 158 3.84 8.45 14.68
N ARG A 159 3.50 7.24 15.15
CA ARG A 159 2.17 6.95 15.72
C ARG A 159 1.86 7.79 16.96
N ARG A 160 2.86 8.01 17.83
CA ARG A 160 2.73 8.90 18.99
C ARG A 160 2.47 10.34 18.56
N ALA A 161 3.25 10.85 17.61
CA ALA A 161 3.06 12.19 17.07
C ALA A 161 1.68 12.36 16.42
N GLU A 162 1.24 11.41 15.60
CA GLU A 162 -0.09 11.41 14.96
C GLU A 162 -1.23 11.39 15.99
N ARG A 163 -1.10 10.62 17.07
CA ARG A 163 -2.08 10.58 18.15
C ARG A 163 -2.14 11.91 18.91
N GLU A 164 -0.99 12.48 19.24
CA GLU A 164 -0.91 13.75 19.97
C GLU A 164 -1.44 14.92 19.13
N LEU A 165 -1.08 14.97 17.84
CA LEU A 165 -1.63 15.96 16.90
C LEU A 165 -3.16 15.88 16.82
N ARG A 166 -3.72 14.67 16.71
CA ARG A 166 -5.18 14.46 16.72
C ARG A 166 -5.81 14.91 18.04
N HIS A 167 -5.20 14.56 19.17
CA HIS A 167 -5.68 14.97 20.49
C HIS A 167 -5.71 16.50 20.65
N ARG A 168 -4.70 17.20 20.13
CA ARG A 168 -4.61 18.67 20.14
C ARG A 168 -5.41 19.36 19.03
N GLY A 169 -6.07 18.61 18.13
CA GLY A 169 -6.77 19.17 16.97
C GLY A 169 -5.86 19.85 15.95
N LEU A 170 -4.59 19.45 15.88
CA LEU A 170 -3.57 20.03 15.01
C LEU A 170 -3.47 19.26 13.69
N ALA A 171 -3.54 19.98 12.57
CA ALA A 171 -3.42 19.38 11.24
C ALA A 171 -1.94 19.25 10.82
N CYS A 172 -1.45 18.01 10.76
CA CYS A 172 -0.17 17.67 10.16
C CYS A 172 -0.21 16.23 9.65
N SER A 173 0.56 15.94 8.60
CA SER A 173 0.76 14.58 8.12
C SER A 173 2.23 14.30 7.84
N PHE A 174 2.64 13.04 7.94
CA PHE A 174 4.02 12.60 7.73
C PHE A 174 4.12 11.67 6.51
N PRO A 175 4.45 12.20 5.31
CA PRO A 175 4.72 11.38 4.12
C PRO A 175 5.79 10.30 4.33
N SER A 176 6.78 10.57 5.18
CA SER A 176 7.81 9.61 5.59
C SER A 176 8.37 10.00 6.96
N PHE A 177 8.70 9.01 7.79
CA PHE A 177 9.27 9.22 9.12
C PHE A 177 10.18 8.03 9.46
N GLY A 178 11.49 8.22 9.34
CA GLY A 178 12.43 7.13 9.60
C GLY A 178 13.86 7.40 9.14
N PHE A 179 14.63 6.33 9.02
CA PHE A 179 16.07 6.28 8.78
C PHE A 179 16.46 5.60 7.47
N ARG A 180 15.48 5.13 6.68
CA ARG A 180 15.75 4.45 5.40
C ARG A 180 15.26 5.19 4.17
N THR A 181 14.08 5.78 4.21
CA THR A 181 13.43 6.35 3.01
C THR A 181 12.93 7.76 3.26
N VAL A 182 12.78 8.51 2.18
CA VAL A 182 12.10 9.79 2.15
C VAL A 182 11.16 9.86 0.96
N THR A 183 9.97 10.42 1.19
CA THR A 183 8.95 10.61 0.16
C THR A 183 8.82 12.08 -0.18
N TYR A 184 9.03 12.42 -1.45
CA TYR A 184 8.76 13.74 -2.03
C TYR A 184 7.52 13.62 -2.90
N LYS A 185 6.39 14.18 -2.43
CA LYS A 185 5.11 14.12 -3.12
C LYS A 185 4.38 15.45 -3.05
N ALA A 186 3.59 15.76 -4.06
CA ALA A 186 2.86 17.01 -4.13
C ALA A 186 1.51 16.82 -4.83
N LEU A 187 0.57 17.72 -4.54
CA LEU A 187 -0.64 17.89 -5.34
C LEU A 187 -0.26 18.62 -6.64
N ALA A 188 0.28 17.89 -7.61
CA ALA A 188 0.84 18.45 -8.84
C ALA A 188 0.66 17.49 -10.01
N ALA A 189 0.72 18.01 -11.24
CA ALA A 189 0.91 17.18 -12.42
C ALA A 189 2.29 16.48 -12.39
N ALA A 190 2.36 15.29 -13.00
CA ALA A 190 3.51 14.39 -12.94
C ALA A 190 4.85 15.07 -13.28
N ASP A 191 4.83 15.91 -14.30
CA ASP A 191 5.99 16.59 -14.85
C ASP A 191 6.42 17.83 -14.05
N GLN A 192 5.60 18.29 -13.11
CA GLN A 192 5.90 19.45 -12.28
C GLN A 192 6.66 19.10 -10.99
N LEU A 193 6.72 17.82 -10.59
CA LEU A 193 7.31 17.40 -9.32
C LEU A 193 8.79 17.83 -9.18
N GLY A 194 9.60 17.57 -10.22
CA GLY A 194 11.02 17.96 -10.24
C GLY A 194 11.23 19.48 -10.28
N ALA A 195 10.30 20.23 -10.88
CA ALA A 195 10.34 21.69 -10.89
C ALA A 195 9.93 22.28 -9.53
N PHE A 196 8.99 21.64 -8.83
CA PHE A 196 8.48 22.06 -7.53
C PHE A 196 9.50 21.85 -6.40
N TYR A 197 10.24 20.72 -6.40
CA TYR A 197 11.24 20.39 -5.39
C TYR A 197 12.69 20.50 -5.93
N PRO A 198 13.38 21.64 -5.73
CA PRO A 198 14.78 21.81 -6.11
C PRO A 198 15.74 20.73 -5.59
N ASP A 199 15.47 20.16 -4.40
CA ASP A 199 16.25 19.04 -3.85
C ASP A 199 16.39 17.89 -4.85
N LEU A 200 15.33 17.58 -5.59
CA LEU A 200 15.31 16.49 -6.57
C LEU A 200 16.25 16.71 -7.76
N ALA A 201 16.72 17.95 -7.97
CA ALA A 201 17.69 18.30 -9.00
C ALA A 201 19.14 18.32 -8.48
N ASP A 202 19.36 18.13 -7.17
CA ASP A 202 20.70 18.15 -6.59
C ASP A 202 21.52 16.93 -7.06
N PRO A 203 22.79 17.12 -7.49
CA PRO A 203 23.65 16.01 -7.92
C PRO A 203 23.91 14.96 -6.83
N LEU A 204 23.84 15.33 -5.54
CA LEU A 204 23.99 14.40 -4.41
C LEU A 204 22.71 13.60 -4.11
N PHE A 205 21.62 13.90 -4.81
CA PHE A 205 20.36 13.18 -4.69
C PHE A 205 20.43 11.89 -5.51
N GLU A 206 21.25 10.95 -5.02
CA GLU A 206 21.54 9.63 -5.59
C GLU A 206 20.84 8.55 -4.78
N ALA A 207 20.33 7.52 -5.46
CA ALA A 207 19.64 6.42 -4.80
C ALA A 207 19.83 5.10 -5.56
N PRO A 208 19.81 3.94 -4.87
CA PRO A 208 19.90 2.64 -5.54
C PRO A 208 18.58 2.24 -6.21
N PHE A 209 17.47 2.82 -5.79
CA PHE A 209 16.18 2.72 -6.47
C PHE A 209 15.33 3.97 -6.23
N ALA A 210 14.34 4.16 -7.09
CA ALA A 210 13.32 5.19 -6.95
C ALA A 210 11.96 4.63 -7.38
N LEU A 211 10.99 4.69 -6.47
CA LEU A 211 9.59 4.37 -6.71
C LEU A 211 8.86 5.65 -7.09
N PHE A 212 8.09 5.63 -8.16
CA PHE A 212 7.33 6.80 -8.61
C PHE A 212 5.84 6.49 -8.79
N HIS A 213 5.01 7.50 -8.57
CA HIS A 213 3.56 7.40 -8.76
C HIS A 213 2.95 8.70 -9.26
N GLN A 214 2.01 8.57 -10.19
CA GLN A 214 1.11 9.61 -10.66
C GLN A 214 -0.33 9.11 -10.44
N ARG A 215 -1.10 9.89 -9.69
CA ARG A 215 -2.47 9.55 -9.31
C ARG A 215 -3.50 10.00 -10.35
N TYR A 216 -4.61 9.28 -10.39
CA TYR A 216 -5.87 9.64 -11.04
C TYR A 216 -6.99 9.31 -10.04
N SER A 217 -7.76 10.32 -9.63
CA SER A 217 -8.80 10.21 -8.61
C SER A 217 -10.18 10.14 -9.26
N THR A 218 -10.89 9.03 -9.05
CA THR A 218 -12.31 8.91 -9.44
C THR A 218 -13.25 9.00 -8.24
N ASN A 219 -12.79 8.56 -7.06
CA ASN A 219 -13.67 8.29 -5.91
C ASN A 219 -13.41 9.20 -4.69
N THR A 220 -12.42 10.08 -4.75
CA THR A 220 -12.02 10.92 -3.60
C THR A 220 -11.57 12.31 -4.03
N VAL A 221 -11.71 13.29 -3.13
CA VAL A 221 -11.14 14.63 -3.34
C VAL A 221 -9.61 14.55 -3.26
N PRO A 222 -8.87 15.07 -4.26
CA PRO A 222 -7.41 15.07 -4.25
C PRO A 222 -6.90 16.05 -3.18
N THR A 223 -5.96 15.58 -2.37
CA THR A 223 -5.26 16.37 -1.35
C THR A 223 -3.77 16.05 -1.38
N TRP A 224 -2.96 16.91 -0.77
CA TRP A 224 -1.50 16.73 -0.66
C TRP A 224 -1.15 15.42 0.03
N GLU A 225 -1.90 15.09 1.08
CA GLU A 225 -1.70 13.93 1.94
C GLU A 225 -2.03 12.62 1.20
N ARG A 226 -3.03 12.67 0.30
CA ARG A 226 -3.49 11.54 -0.53
C ARG A 226 -2.67 11.31 -1.81
N ALA A 227 -1.78 12.23 -2.17
CA ALA A 227 -0.79 11.97 -3.22
C ALA A 227 0.06 10.75 -2.84
N GLN A 228 0.50 10.00 -3.83
CA GLN A 228 1.34 8.82 -3.65
C GLN A 228 2.75 9.10 -4.19
N PRO A 229 3.78 8.35 -3.76
CA PRO A 229 3.76 7.17 -2.89
C PRO A 229 3.35 7.44 -1.44
N PHE A 230 2.94 6.39 -0.73
CA PHE A 230 2.82 6.41 0.73
C PHE A 230 4.17 6.04 1.37
N ARG A 231 4.21 5.34 2.51
CA ARG A 231 5.44 5.14 3.29
C ARG A 231 6.22 3.91 2.83
N MET A 232 5.52 2.91 2.30
CA MET A 232 6.08 1.67 1.77
C MET A 232 5.50 1.29 0.41
N LEU A 233 4.41 1.92 -0.02
CA LEU A 233 3.59 1.49 -1.15
C LEU A 233 3.25 2.61 -2.14
N GLY A 234 3.31 2.28 -3.42
CA GLY A 234 2.49 2.89 -4.47
C GLY A 234 1.47 1.87 -4.99
N HIS A 235 0.27 2.34 -5.30
CA HIS A 235 -0.84 1.51 -5.75
C HIS A 235 -1.53 2.15 -6.97
N ASN A 236 -1.55 1.43 -8.09
CA ASN A 236 -2.49 1.66 -9.19
C ASN A 236 -3.60 0.62 -9.06
N GLY A 237 -4.82 1.07 -8.77
CA GLY A 237 -5.91 0.14 -8.54
C GLY A 237 -6.98 0.66 -7.62
N GLU A 238 -7.84 -0.26 -7.20
CA GLU A 238 -8.88 -0.05 -6.20
C GLU A 238 -9.09 -1.35 -5.42
N ILE A 239 -9.12 -1.25 -4.08
CA ILE A 239 -9.39 -2.41 -3.22
C ILE A 239 -10.89 -2.52 -2.99
N ASN A 240 -11.56 -3.41 -3.72
CA ASN A 240 -13.01 -3.56 -3.67
C ASN A 240 -13.50 -4.32 -2.41
N THR A 241 -12.61 -4.98 -1.67
CA THR A 241 -12.93 -5.61 -0.38
C THR A 241 -12.70 -4.70 0.83
N ILE A 242 -12.40 -3.41 0.63
CA ILE A 242 -11.90 -2.50 1.67
C ILE A 242 -12.77 -2.44 2.93
N ALA A 243 -14.11 -2.41 2.79
CA ALA A 243 -15.01 -2.35 3.94
C ALA A 243 -14.91 -3.60 4.84
N GLY A 244 -14.75 -4.78 4.25
CA GLY A 244 -14.51 -6.02 4.97
C GLY A 244 -13.14 -6.02 5.65
N ASN A 245 -12.12 -5.60 4.93
CA ASN A 245 -10.74 -5.54 5.41
C ASN A 245 -10.60 -4.60 6.62
N VAL A 246 -11.17 -3.41 6.55
CA VAL A 246 -11.18 -2.42 7.66
C VAL A 246 -11.85 -3.02 8.90
N ARG A 247 -13.03 -3.64 8.77
CA ARG A 247 -13.72 -4.28 9.90
C ARG A 247 -12.90 -5.41 10.52
N ARG A 248 -12.18 -6.18 9.70
CA ARG A 248 -11.30 -7.26 10.17
C ARG A 248 -10.07 -6.71 10.89
N MET A 249 -9.48 -5.61 10.42
CA MET A 249 -8.41 -4.92 11.15
C MET A 249 -8.91 -4.34 12.48
N ARG A 250 -10.10 -3.75 12.50
CA ARG A 250 -10.74 -3.28 13.74
C ARG A 250 -10.94 -4.41 14.75
N ALA A 251 -11.34 -5.60 14.28
CA ALA A 251 -11.47 -6.78 15.14
C ALA A 251 -10.14 -7.30 15.71
N ARG A 252 -8.99 -6.91 15.13
CA ARG A 252 -7.65 -7.27 15.62
C ARG A 252 -7.07 -6.24 16.61
N GLU A 253 -7.70 -5.08 16.80
CA GLU A 253 -7.21 -4.05 17.71
C GLU A 253 -7.15 -4.54 19.17
N GLY A 254 -6.00 -4.37 19.83
CA GLY A 254 -5.74 -4.89 21.16
C GLY A 254 -5.33 -6.37 21.18
N ARG A 255 -5.15 -6.98 20.01
CA ARG A 255 -4.75 -8.39 19.82
C ARG A 255 -3.83 -8.53 18.59
N LEU A 256 -2.99 -7.53 18.33
CA LEU A 256 -2.01 -7.56 17.24
C LEU A 256 -0.85 -8.52 17.53
N GLY A 257 -0.69 -8.91 18.80
CA GLY A 257 0.40 -9.78 19.25
C GLY A 257 1.67 -9.00 19.56
N LEU A 258 1.55 -7.71 19.89
CA LEU A 258 2.67 -6.87 20.31
C LEU A 258 3.08 -7.21 21.74
N PRO A 259 4.37 -7.09 22.09
CA PRO A 259 4.89 -7.59 23.37
C PRO A 259 4.35 -6.82 24.58
N GLU A 260 3.96 -5.56 24.41
CA GLU A 260 3.53 -4.65 25.47
C GLU A 260 2.10 -4.14 25.21
N PRO A 261 1.20 -4.17 26.21
CA PRO A 261 -0.16 -3.62 26.08
C PRO A 261 -0.22 -2.15 25.65
N GLU A 262 0.77 -1.35 26.06
CA GLU A 262 0.88 0.06 25.69
C GLU A 262 1.14 0.24 24.20
N LEU A 263 1.81 -0.72 23.56
CA LEU A 263 2.01 -0.72 22.11
C LEU A 263 0.72 -1.09 21.38
N GLU A 264 -0.03 -2.07 21.87
CA GLU A 264 -1.36 -2.39 21.33
C GLU A 264 -2.28 -1.15 21.33
N GLU A 265 -2.26 -0.37 22.43
CA GLU A 265 -3.02 0.87 22.54
C GLU A 265 -2.46 1.99 21.65
N LEU A 266 -1.14 2.10 21.51
CA LEU A 266 -0.51 3.08 20.61
C LEU A 266 -0.97 2.89 19.16
N PHE A 267 -1.18 1.65 18.73
CA PHE A 267 -1.62 1.35 17.38
C PHE A 267 -3.12 1.50 17.19
N ARG A 268 -3.94 1.76 18.22
CA ARG A 268 -5.39 1.98 18.07
C ARG A 268 -5.73 3.44 17.66
N PRO A 269 -6.57 3.67 16.63
CA PRO A 269 -7.06 2.70 15.64
C PRO A 269 -5.95 2.30 14.66
N VAL A 270 -5.96 1.03 14.23
CA VAL A 270 -4.86 0.47 13.40
C VAL A 270 -4.75 1.16 12.04
N VAL A 271 -5.90 1.51 11.48
CA VAL A 271 -6.00 2.21 10.20
C VAL A 271 -6.76 3.52 10.35
N ASP A 272 -6.43 4.50 9.53
CA ASP A 272 -7.23 5.71 9.39
C ASP A 272 -8.35 5.50 8.37
N GLU A 273 -9.58 5.29 8.86
CA GLU A 273 -10.76 5.04 8.03
C GLU A 273 -11.14 6.22 7.12
N ALA A 274 -10.61 7.43 7.36
CA ALA A 274 -10.79 8.59 6.48
C ALA A 274 -9.79 8.62 5.29
N GLY A 275 -8.78 7.76 5.33
CA GLY A 275 -7.77 7.58 4.30
C GLY A 275 -8.34 6.95 3.01
N SER A 276 -7.59 7.04 1.92
CA SER A 276 -7.90 6.23 0.73
C SER A 276 -7.64 4.74 1.00
N ASP A 277 -8.30 3.86 0.26
CA ASP A 277 -8.05 2.41 0.27
C ASP A 277 -6.56 2.04 0.23
N SER A 278 -5.80 2.77 -0.58
CA SER A 278 -4.37 2.62 -0.83
C SER A 278 -3.52 3.06 0.38
N GLN A 279 -3.99 4.07 1.12
CA GLN A 279 -3.36 4.53 2.37
C GLN A 279 -3.57 3.50 3.47
N ILE A 280 -4.80 3.01 3.60
CA ILE A 280 -5.16 1.96 4.56
C ILE A 280 -4.33 0.70 4.29
N LEU A 281 -4.17 0.30 3.02
CA LEU A 281 -3.31 -0.82 2.65
C LEU A 281 -1.83 -0.59 3.02
N ASP A 282 -1.30 0.62 2.81
CA ASP A 282 0.07 1.00 3.21
C ASP A 282 0.25 0.93 4.74
N GLU A 283 -0.71 1.41 5.52
CA GLU A 283 -0.68 1.37 6.99
C GLU A 283 -0.62 -0.07 7.53
N VAL A 284 -1.41 -0.98 6.95
CA VAL A 284 -1.37 -2.40 7.34
C VAL A 284 -0.07 -3.07 6.87
N LEU A 285 0.41 -2.75 5.66
CA LEU A 285 1.70 -3.25 5.18
C LEU A 285 2.85 -2.79 6.08
N GLU A 286 2.86 -1.53 6.50
CA GLU A 286 3.86 -0.97 7.40
C GLU A 286 3.78 -1.61 8.79
N LEU A 287 2.59 -1.79 9.36
CA LEU A 287 2.42 -2.52 10.61
C LEU A 287 3.04 -3.92 10.54
N LEU A 288 2.73 -4.69 9.49
CA LEU A 288 3.30 -6.03 9.31
C LEU A 288 4.83 -5.98 9.17
N CYS A 289 5.36 -5.05 8.38
CA CYS A 289 6.79 -4.96 8.09
C CYS A 289 7.63 -4.35 9.21
N ARG A 290 7.02 -3.62 10.15
CA ARG A 290 7.73 -2.97 11.27
C ARG A 290 7.52 -3.68 12.59
N GLU A 291 6.34 -4.23 12.83
CA GLU A 291 5.95 -4.78 14.15
C GLU A 291 5.58 -6.26 14.11
N GLY A 292 5.28 -6.83 12.93
CA GLY A 292 4.56 -8.10 12.86
C GLY A 292 5.37 -9.40 12.98
N GLY A 293 6.67 -9.40 13.27
CA GLY A 293 7.49 -10.63 13.27
C GLY A 293 7.78 -11.22 14.65
N GLU A 294 8.25 -12.48 14.66
CA GLU A 294 8.29 -13.38 15.84
C GLU A 294 9.39 -13.01 16.85
N ASP A 295 10.44 -12.31 16.43
CA ASP A 295 11.62 -11.99 17.27
C ASP A 295 11.69 -10.50 17.68
N GLY A 296 10.54 -9.81 17.68
CA GLY A 296 10.49 -8.35 17.83
C GLY A 296 11.00 -7.56 16.62
N LEU A 297 11.38 -8.25 15.54
CA LEU A 297 11.75 -7.70 14.24
C LEU A 297 10.56 -7.79 13.28
N GLY A 298 10.36 -6.79 12.43
CA GLY A 298 9.24 -6.78 11.49
C GLY A 298 9.30 -7.86 10.39
N ARG A 299 8.16 -8.14 9.74
CA ARG A 299 8.06 -9.16 8.68
C ARG A 299 8.82 -8.76 7.43
N ASP A 300 9.29 -9.76 6.68
CA ASP A 300 9.83 -9.54 5.33
C ASP A 300 8.74 -8.97 4.42
N VAL A 301 9.03 -7.88 3.72
CA VAL A 301 8.04 -7.19 2.86
C VAL A 301 7.45 -8.10 1.77
N ARG A 302 8.23 -9.09 1.27
CA ARG A 302 7.73 -10.10 0.32
C ARG A 302 6.61 -10.94 0.92
N LEU A 303 6.78 -11.33 2.19
CA LEU A 303 5.76 -12.08 2.93
C LEU A 303 4.55 -11.20 3.22
N ALA A 304 4.75 -9.97 3.72
CA ALA A 304 3.65 -9.09 4.05
C ALA A 304 2.76 -8.78 2.83
N VAL A 305 3.37 -8.52 1.67
CA VAL A 305 2.61 -8.34 0.41
C VAL A 305 1.91 -9.66 0.00
N ALA A 306 2.57 -10.81 0.11
CA ALA A 306 1.94 -12.11 -0.19
C ALA A 306 0.81 -12.50 0.78
N MET A 307 0.82 -11.98 2.01
CA MET A 307 -0.27 -12.12 2.98
C MET A 307 -1.47 -11.24 2.62
N LEU A 308 -1.23 -10.00 2.22
CA LEU A 308 -2.29 -9.03 1.91
C LEU A 308 -2.89 -9.26 0.52
N VAL A 309 -2.06 -9.48 -0.50
CA VAL A 309 -2.47 -9.67 -1.90
C VAL A 309 -1.94 -11.01 -2.41
N PRO A 310 -2.48 -12.14 -1.94
CA PRO A 310 -2.01 -13.48 -2.32
C PRO A 310 -2.40 -13.83 -3.75
N ALA A 311 -1.48 -14.48 -4.47
CA ALA A 311 -1.76 -15.10 -5.77
C ALA A 311 -2.94 -16.09 -5.69
N ALA A 312 -3.64 -16.29 -6.81
CA ALA A 312 -4.58 -17.41 -6.94
C ALA A 312 -3.76 -18.70 -7.06
N TRP A 313 -3.77 -19.52 -6.00
CA TRP A 313 -2.87 -20.68 -5.90
C TRP A 313 -3.57 -22.03 -5.96
N GLU A 314 -4.90 -22.05 -5.84
CA GLU A 314 -5.68 -23.28 -5.90
C GLU A 314 -5.66 -23.81 -7.34
N GLY A 315 -5.09 -25.00 -7.54
CA GLY A 315 -5.03 -25.65 -8.85
C GLY A 315 -3.92 -25.17 -9.80
N ASP A 316 -3.12 -24.14 -9.49
CA ASP A 316 -2.06 -23.67 -10.40
C ASP A 316 -0.78 -24.52 -10.29
N PRO A 317 -0.42 -25.37 -11.28
CA PRO A 317 0.73 -26.28 -11.18
C PRO A 317 2.10 -25.58 -11.14
N ARG A 318 2.17 -24.27 -11.44
CA ARG A 318 3.42 -23.50 -11.47
C ARG A 318 3.87 -23.05 -10.08
N ILE A 319 2.98 -23.10 -9.09
CA ILE A 319 3.28 -22.70 -7.71
C ILE A 319 3.78 -23.92 -6.94
N SER A 320 4.97 -23.79 -6.33
CA SER A 320 5.59 -24.84 -5.53
C SER A 320 4.79 -25.15 -4.26
N GLU A 321 4.94 -26.36 -3.70
CA GLU A 321 4.19 -26.75 -2.51
C GLU A 321 4.53 -25.88 -1.30
N GLU A 322 5.79 -25.44 -1.15
CA GLU A 322 6.18 -24.56 -0.04
C GLU A 322 5.44 -23.21 -0.11
N VAL A 323 5.27 -22.67 -1.33
CA VAL A 323 4.49 -21.44 -1.53
C VAL A 323 3.01 -21.70 -1.27
N ARG A 324 2.46 -22.82 -1.71
CA ARG A 324 1.06 -23.18 -1.39
C ARG A 324 0.84 -23.27 0.11
N ASP A 325 1.74 -23.92 0.83
CA ASP A 325 1.66 -24.05 2.28
C ASP A 325 1.77 -22.70 2.98
N LEU A 326 2.68 -21.82 2.54
CA LEU A 326 2.73 -20.45 3.04
C LEU A 326 1.40 -19.72 2.82
N LEU A 327 0.83 -19.76 1.61
CA LEU A 327 -0.40 -19.04 1.28
C LEU A 327 -1.61 -19.62 2.02
N ARG A 328 -1.68 -20.94 2.12
CA ARG A 328 -2.69 -21.70 2.85
C ARG A 328 -2.62 -21.50 4.36
N PHE A 329 -1.43 -21.31 4.91
CA PHE A 329 -1.25 -20.91 6.30
C PHE A 329 -1.77 -19.49 6.51
N HIS A 330 -1.32 -18.52 5.71
CA HIS A 330 -1.68 -17.12 5.94
C HIS A 330 -3.14 -16.78 5.63
N ARG A 331 -3.84 -17.56 4.78
CA ARG A 331 -5.30 -17.36 4.57
C ARG A 331 -6.13 -17.55 5.84
N SER A 332 -5.62 -18.23 6.88
CA SER A 332 -6.30 -18.35 8.17
C SER A 332 -6.11 -17.11 9.06
N LEU A 333 -5.11 -16.27 8.76
CA LEU A 333 -4.72 -15.11 9.55
C LEU A 333 -5.17 -13.79 8.91
N MET A 334 -5.04 -13.69 7.59
CA MET A 334 -5.30 -12.49 6.81
C MET A 334 -6.21 -12.82 5.62
N GLU A 335 -7.34 -12.11 5.54
CA GLU A 335 -8.19 -12.10 4.35
C GLU A 335 -7.52 -11.32 3.20
N PRO A 336 -7.71 -11.73 1.93
CA PRO A 336 -7.18 -10.98 0.80
C PRO A 336 -7.74 -9.56 0.70
N TRP A 337 -6.84 -8.61 0.47
CA TRP A 337 -7.15 -7.24 0.08
C TRP A 337 -7.26 -7.22 -1.44
N ASP A 338 -8.47 -7.52 -1.92
CA ASP A 338 -8.73 -7.83 -3.33
C ASP A 338 -9.26 -6.63 -4.11
N GLY A 339 -9.19 -6.75 -5.44
CA GLY A 339 -9.50 -5.71 -6.40
C GLY A 339 -8.36 -5.53 -7.41
N PRO A 340 -8.58 -4.77 -8.49
CA PRO A 340 -7.51 -4.48 -9.45
C PRO A 340 -6.36 -3.79 -8.73
N ALA A 341 -5.15 -4.38 -8.72
CA ALA A 341 -4.02 -3.80 -8.01
C ALA A 341 -2.69 -4.08 -8.74
N ALA A 342 -2.01 -3.01 -9.14
CA ALA A 342 -0.58 -3.01 -9.38
C ALA A 342 0.10 -2.28 -8.23
N LEU A 343 0.86 -3.04 -7.45
CA LEU A 343 1.60 -2.55 -6.30
C LEU A 343 3.06 -2.39 -6.67
N VAL A 344 3.65 -1.27 -6.26
CA VAL A 344 5.09 -1.10 -6.16
C VAL A 344 5.41 -0.83 -4.70
N PHE A 345 6.34 -1.56 -4.11
CA PHE A 345 6.56 -1.55 -2.66
C PHE A 345 8.04 -1.60 -2.31
N THR A 346 8.37 -1.20 -1.08
CA THR A 346 9.73 -1.24 -0.55
C THR A 346 9.76 -1.25 0.97
N ASP A 347 10.83 -1.82 1.54
CA ASP A 347 11.22 -1.72 2.96
C ASP A 347 12.43 -0.77 3.19
N GLY A 348 12.79 -0.01 2.15
CA GLY A 348 13.97 0.85 2.09
C GLY A 348 15.27 0.15 1.71
N LEU A 349 15.33 -1.19 1.75
CA LEU A 349 16.51 -1.98 1.38
C LEU A 349 16.35 -2.62 0.00
N ARG A 350 15.13 -3.04 -0.33
CA ARG A 350 14.76 -3.63 -1.62
C ARG A 350 13.52 -2.97 -2.17
N VAL A 351 13.33 -3.03 -3.48
CA VAL A 351 12.12 -2.54 -4.15
C VAL A 351 11.49 -3.68 -4.94
N GLY A 352 10.17 -3.73 -4.96
CA GLY A 352 9.43 -4.78 -5.66
C GLY A 352 8.15 -4.29 -6.28
N ALA A 353 7.56 -5.14 -7.10
CA ALA A 353 6.22 -4.94 -7.61
C ALA A 353 5.44 -6.25 -7.60
N ALA A 354 4.13 -6.15 -7.39
CA ALA A 354 3.21 -7.28 -7.37
C ALA A 354 1.91 -6.91 -8.09
N LEU A 355 1.28 -7.90 -8.71
CA LEU A 355 -0.08 -7.77 -9.23
C LEU A 355 -1.08 -8.52 -8.35
N ASP A 356 -2.31 -8.02 -8.35
CA ASP A 356 -3.46 -8.74 -7.82
C ASP A 356 -3.59 -10.13 -8.45
N ARG A 357 -4.35 -10.99 -7.79
CA ARG A 357 -4.53 -12.39 -8.17
C ARG A 357 -5.08 -12.61 -9.58
N ASN A 358 -5.73 -11.61 -10.18
CA ASN A 358 -6.30 -11.65 -11.51
C ASN A 358 -5.46 -10.85 -12.53
N GLY A 359 -4.45 -10.10 -12.09
CA GLY A 359 -3.55 -9.34 -12.96
C GLY A 359 -4.26 -8.23 -13.73
N LEU A 360 -5.16 -7.51 -13.07
CA LEU A 360 -6.08 -6.57 -13.71
C LEU A 360 -5.42 -5.24 -14.09
N ARG A 361 -4.18 -4.99 -13.63
CA ARG A 361 -3.39 -3.80 -13.94
C ARG A 361 -2.07 -4.18 -14.62
N PRO A 362 -1.56 -3.34 -15.55
CA PRO A 362 -0.34 -3.67 -16.29
C PRO A 362 0.92 -3.31 -15.49
N LEU A 363 1.91 -4.20 -15.52
CA LEU A 363 3.30 -3.90 -15.15
C LEU A 363 4.25 -4.55 -16.15
N ARG A 364 5.11 -3.71 -16.75
CA ARG A 364 6.12 -4.07 -17.75
C ARG A 364 7.49 -3.99 -17.11
N VAL A 365 8.30 -5.01 -17.32
CA VAL A 365 9.62 -5.14 -16.72
C VAL A 365 10.69 -5.07 -17.81
N ALA A 366 11.76 -4.33 -17.55
CA ALA A 366 12.98 -4.32 -18.34
C ALA A 366 14.19 -4.52 -17.43
N VAL A 367 15.06 -5.45 -17.79
CA VAL A 367 16.35 -5.68 -17.13
C VAL A 367 17.44 -5.41 -18.16
N CYS A 368 18.30 -4.44 -17.87
CA CYS A 368 19.38 -3.98 -18.75
C CYS A 368 20.71 -4.62 -18.35
N GLU A 369 21.65 -4.65 -19.30
CA GLU A 369 22.99 -5.22 -19.12
C GLU A 369 23.85 -4.40 -18.16
N ASP A 370 23.64 -3.09 -18.07
CA ASP A 370 24.31 -2.19 -17.12
C ASP A 370 23.87 -2.38 -15.64
N GLY A 371 22.91 -3.28 -15.40
CA GLY A 371 22.33 -3.56 -14.09
C GLY A 371 21.04 -2.78 -13.79
N THR A 372 20.58 -1.92 -14.69
CA THR A 372 19.35 -1.14 -14.49
C THR A 372 18.10 -2.00 -14.68
N VAL A 373 17.20 -1.91 -13.71
CA VAL A 373 15.92 -2.62 -13.67
C VAL A 373 14.81 -1.59 -13.64
N VAL A 374 13.86 -1.72 -14.55
CA VAL A 374 12.66 -0.87 -14.62
C VAL A 374 11.44 -1.77 -14.54
N CYS A 375 10.50 -1.43 -13.66
CA CYS A 375 9.16 -2.00 -13.65
C CYS A 375 8.17 -0.85 -13.66
N ALA A 376 7.31 -0.74 -14.67
CA ALA A 376 6.39 0.39 -14.80
C ALA A 376 5.08 -0.02 -15.47
N SER A 377 4.02 0.78 -15.29
CA SER A 377 2.73 0.53 -15.91
C SER A 377 2.77 0.57 -17.45
N GLU A 378 3.79 1.22 -18.03
CA GLU A 378 4.08 1.23 -19.46
C GLU A 378 5.55 0.93 -19.77
N ALA A 379 5.80 0.19 -20.85
CA ALA A 379 7.16 -0.18 -21.26
C ALA A 379 8.01 1.00 -21.74
N GLY A 380 7.38 2.11 -22.17
CA GLY A 380 8.04 3.32 -22.67
C GLY A 380 8.32 4.39 -21.60
N ALA A 381 7.98 4.10 -20.34
CA ALA A 381 8.10 5.06 -19.24
C ALA A 381 9.54 5.51 -18.99
N VAL A 382 10.54 4.67 -19.26
CA VAL A 382 11.95 5.02 -19.09
C VAL A 382 12.69 4.87 -20.42
N ASP A 383 13.58 5.81 -20.73
CA ASP A 383 14.49 5.66 -21.84
C ASP A 383 15.60 4.65 -21.51
N LEU A 384 15.72 3.62 -22.33
CA LEU A 384 16.70 2.55 -22.14
C LEU A 384 17.82 2.59 -23.19
N ARG A 385 17.87 3.64 -24.03
CA ARG A 385 18.97 3.83 -24.98
C ARG A 385 20.30 3.92 -24.24
N GLY A 386 21.33 3.27 -24.77
CA GLY A 386 22.67 3.25 -24.16
C GLY A 386 22.84 2.29 -22.99
N ARG A 387 21.82 1.52 -22.57
CA ARG A 387 21.89 0.59 -21.42
C ARG A 387 22.25 -0.86 -21.79
N GLY A 388 22.86 -1.08 -22.96
CA GLY A 388 23.26 -2.39 -23.47
C GLY A 388 22.08 -3.30 -23.87
N ARG A 389 22.24 -4.61 -23.76
CA ARG A 389 21.18 -5.59 -24.07
C ARG A 389 20.05 -5.51 -23.04
N ILE A 390 18.80 -5.47 -23.52
CA ILE A 390 17.61 -5.29 -22.68
C ILE A 390 16.72 -6.55 -22.75
N ARG A 391 16.47 -7.19 -21.62
CA ARG A 391 15.46 -8.26 -21.48
C ARG A 391 14.14 -7.66 -21.01
N ARG A 392 13.08 -7.80 -21.82
CA ARG A 392 11.73 -7.31 -21.51
C ARG A 392 10.80 -8.46 -21.10
N SER A 393 9.97 -8.22 -20.10
CA SER A 393 8.90 -9.12 -19.68
C SER A 393 7.70 -8.31 -19.12
N LYS A 394 6.71 -9.01 -18.55
CA LYS A 394 5.58 -8.42 -17.84
C LYS A 394 5.28 -9.25 -16.60
N LEU A 395 4.68 -8.63 -15.59
CA LEU A 395 4.05 -9.40 -14.51
C LEU A 395 2.67 -9.88 -14.96
N GLY A 396 2.34 -11.11 -14.60
CA GLY A 396 1.03 -11.73 -14.76
C GLY A 396 0.25 -11.80 -13.43
N PRO A 397 -0.95 -12.40 -13.46
CA PRO A 397 -1.81 -12.54 -12.29
C PRO A 397 -1.07 -13.16 -11.09
N GLY A 398 -1.13 -12.49 -9.93
CA GLY A 398 -0.49 -12.93 -8.67
C GLY A 398 1.04 -12.94 -8.67
N GLN A 399 1.71 -12.50 -9.73
CA GLN A 399 3.17 -12.52 -9.79
C GLN A 399 3.79 -11.35 -9.02
N MET A 400 4.96 -11.61 -8.45
CA MET A 400 5.77 -10.64 -7.73
C MET A 400 7.20 -10.66 -8.26
N LEU A 401 7.80 -9.48 -8.39
CA LEU A 401 9.23 -9.31 -8.68
C LEU A 401 9.85 -8.40 -7.63
N VAL A 402 11.08 -8.72 -7.21
CA VAL A 402 11.85 -7.88 -6.27
C VAL A 402 13.26 -7.69 -6.79
N VAL A 403 13.81 -6.50 -6.58
CA VAL A 403 15.24 -6.20 -6.72
C VAL A 403 15.82 -6.07 -5.31
N ASP A 404 16.61 -7.08 -4.91
CA ASP A 404 17.20 -7.22 -3.58
C ASP A 404 18.71 -7.39 -3.74
N PRO A 405 19.51 -6.29 -3.68
CA PRO A 405 20.95 -6.33 -3.88
C PRO A 405 21.66 -7.34 -2.97
N ALA A 406 21.28 -7.38 -1.69
CA ALA A 406 21.82 -8.35 -0.72
C ALA A 406 21.36 -9.79 -1.01
N GLY A 407 20.24 -9.96 -1.72
CA GLY A 407 19.66 -11.24 -2.12
C GLY A 407 20.01 -11.69 -3.55
N GLY A 408 21.03 -11.09 -4.18
CA GLY A 408 21.50 -11.46 -5.52
C GLY A 408 20.85 -10.68 -6.68
N GLY A 409 20.25 -9.52 -6.41
CA GLY A 409 19.65 -8.65 -7.42
C GLY A 409 18.21 -9.01 -7.76
N VAL A 410 17.91 -9.23 -9.04
CA VAL A 410 16.54 -9.44 -9.53
C VAL A 410 16.01 -10.84 -9.18
N GLN A 411 14.89 -10.89 -8.47
CA GLN A 411 14.18 -12.10 -8.05
C GLN A 411 12.81 -12.15 -8.73
N LEU A 412 12.58 -13.20 -9.54
CA LEU A 412 11.30 -13.44 -10.24
C LEU A 412 10.32 -14.31 -9.44
N ASP A 413 10.81 -15.03 -8.43
CA ASP A 413 9.99 -15.78 -7.46
C ASP A 413 10.47 -15.47 -6.03
N PRO A 414 10.23 -14.24 -5.56
CA PRO A 414 10.64 -13.81 -4.23
C PRO A 414 9.89 -14.55 -3.11
N VAL A 415 8.66 -15.03 -3.37
CA VAL A 415 7.80 -15.66 -2.35
C VAL A 415 8.34 -17.05 -1.98
N ALA A 416 8.81 -17.84 -2.95
CA ALA A 416 9.42 -19.15 -2.66
C ALA A 416 10.61 -19.06 -1.69
N ARG A 417 11.41 -17.98 -1.77
CA ARG A 417 12.53 -17.76 -0.83
C ARG A 417 12.05 -17.55 0.60
N VAL A 418 10.92 -16.87 0.80
CA VAL A 418 10.38 -16.64 2.14
C VAL A 418 9.57 -17.84 2.64
N ALA A 419 8.88 -18.55 1.74
CA ALA A 419 8.19 -19.80 2.04
C ALA A 419 9.10 -20.85 2.68
N ARG A 420 10.35 -20.94 2.21
CA ARG A 420 11.34 -21.90 2.73
C ARG A 420 11.93 -21.55 4.10
N ARG A 421 11.65 -20.35 4.66
CA ARG A 421 12.21 -19.93 5.96
C ARG A 421 11.51 -20.53 7.16
N ARG A 422 10.30 -21.08 6.97
CA ARG A 422 9.47 -21.63 8.03
C ARG A 422 8.75 -22.90 7.53
N PRO A 423 8.50 -23.87 8.41
CA PRO A 423 7.91 -25.15 8.03
C PRO A 423 6.37 -25.06 7.97
N TYR A 424 5.83 -24.20 7.09
CA TYR A 424 4.38 -23.96 7.00
C TYR A 424 3.57 -25.24 6.78
N GLY A 425 4.07 -26.18 5.96
CA GLY A 425 3.43 -27.47 5.72
C GLY A 425 3.28 -28.31 6.99
N VAL A 426 4.32 -28.35 7.82
CA VAL A 426 4.32 -29.08 9.11
C VAL A 426 3.29 -28.46 10.07
N TRP A 427 3.23 -27.13 10.15
CA TRP A 427 2.23 -26.45 10.99
C TRP A 427 0.80 -26.73 10.50
N LEU A 428 0.59 -26.74 9.19
CA LEU A 428 -0.71 -27.08 8.61
C LEU A 428 -1.10 -28.52 8.90
N GLU A 429 -0.17 -29.47 8.77
CA GLU A 429 -0.43 -30.89 9.08
C GLU A 429 -0.83 -31.10 10.54
N HIS A 430 -0.11 -30.46 11.47
CA HIS A 430 -0.37 -30.64 12.91
C HIS A 430 -1.60 -29.90 13.42
N HIS A 431 -1.92 -28.73 12.88
CA HIS A 431 -2.90 -27.82 13.48
C HIS A 431 -4.18 -27.64 12.66
N ARG A 432 -4.18 -27.92 11.35
CA ARG A 432 -5.37 -27.77 10.51
C ARG A 432 -6.23 -29.02 10.55
N ARG A 433 -7.49 -28.87 10.94
CA ARG A 433 -8.50 -29.92 10.81
C ARG A 433 -9.37 -29.66 9.59
N VAL A 434 -9.41 -30.62 8.65
CA VAL A 434 -10.31 -30.59 7.49
C VAL A 434 -11.54 -31.42 7.84
N LEU A 435 -12.71 -30.76 7.90
CA LEU A 435 -13.98 -31.45 8.13
C LEU A 435 -14.47 -32.07 6.83
N GLN A 436 -14.59 -33.39 6.77
CA GLN A 436 -15.21 -34.08 5.63
C GLN A 436 -16.73 -33.99 5.75
N VAL A 437 -17.37 -33.28 4.84
CA VAL A 437 -18.84 -33.25 4.74
C VAL A 437 -19.29 -34.50 3.99
N ARG A 438 -20.10 -35.34 4.63
CA ARG A 438 -20.77 -36.48 3.99
C ARG A 438 -22.25 -36.15 3.85
N PRO A 439 -22.92 -36.54 2.75
CA PRO A 439 -24.37 -36.42 2.65
C PRO A 439 -25.02 -37.17 3.81
N SER A 440 -25.76 -36.47 4.66
CA SER A 440 -26.60 -37.06 5.69
C SER A 440 -27.99 -37.33 5.14
N ALA A 441 -28.71 -38.28 5.74
CA ALA A 441 -30.14 -38.41 5.48
C ALA A 441 -30.84 -37.08 5.80
N VAL A 442 -31.76 -36.66 4.93
CA VAL A 442 -32.62 -35.49 5.19
C VAL A 442 -33.56 -35.88 6.33
N PRO A 443 -33.54 -35.19 7.48
CA PRO A 443 -34.43 -35.52 8.59
C PRO A 443 -35.88 -35.25 8.19
N THR A 444 -36.81 -36.09 8.66
CA THR A 444 -38.24 -35.77 8.60
C THR A 444 -38.51 -34.55 9.48
N VAL A 445 -39.17 -33.53 8.93
CA VAL A 445 -39.48 -32.29 9.64
C VAL A 445 -40.99 -32.21 9.86
N ASP A 446 -41.40 -32.20 11.13
CA ASP A 446 -42.80 -31.97 11.51
C ASP A 446 -43.21 -30.51 11.22
N ASP A 447 -44.46 -30.34 10.80
CA ASP A 447 -45.08 -29.05 10.46
C ASP A 447 -44.33 -28.24 9.38
N LEU A 448 -43.80 -28.91 8.35
CA LEU A 448 -42.98 -28.26 7.31
C LEU A 448 -43.66 -27.03 6.69
N GLU A 449 -44.93 -27.15 6.29
CA GLU A 449 -45.68 -26.05 5.65
C GLU A 449 -45.83 -24.85 6.58
N ARG A 450 -46.16 -25.09 7.86
CA ARG A 450 -46.27 -24.01 8.86
C ARG A 450 -44.95 -23.28 9.03
N ARG A 451 -43.83 -23.99 9.04
CA ARG A 451 -42.49 -23.40 9.13
C ARG A 451 -42.14 -22.61 7.87
N GLN A 452 -42.47 -23.14 6.69
CA GLN A 452 -42.29 -22.44 5.42
C GLN A 452 -43.01 -21.09 5.42
N VAL A 453 -44.29 -21.08 5.78
CA VAL A 453 -45.09 -19.84 5.88
C VAL A 453 -44.48 -18.88 6.91
N ALA A 454 -44.10 -19.37 8.09
CA ALA A 454 -43.48 -18.54 9.13
C ALA A 454 -42.16 -17.88 8.70
N HIS A 455 -41.44 -18.49 7.74
CA HIS A 455 -40.21 -17.95 7.17
C HIS A 455 -40.40 -17.23 5.83
N GLY A 456 -41.66 -17.01 5.42
CA GLY A 456 -42.01 -16.26 4.21
C GLY A 456 -41.84 -17.03 2.90
N TYR A 457 -41.69 -18.37 2.95
CA TYR A 457 -41.63 -19.18 1.73
C TYR A 457 -42.97 -19.13 0.99
N THR A 458 -42.91 -18.79 -0.29
CA THR A 458 -44.08 -18.79 -1.17
C THR A 458 -44.10 -20.00 -2.08
N ARG A 459 -45.28 -20.34 -2.61
CA ARG A 459 -45.39 -21.37 -3.66
C ARG A 459 -44.53 -21.04 -4.87
N GLU A 460 -44.41 -19.76 -5.22
CA GLU A 460 -43.57 -19.30 -6.33
C GLU A 460 -42.08 -19.53 -6.05
N GLU A 461 -41.59 -19.19 -4.86
CA GLU A 461 -40.21 -19.49 -4.47
C GLU A 461 -39.92 -20.99 -4.49
N LEU A 462 -40.83 -21.81 -3.97
CA LEU A 462 -40.67 -23.26 -3.97
C LEU A 462 -40.64 -23.84 -5.40
N THR A 463 -41.55 -23.38 -6.26
CA THR A 463 -41.78 -23.98 -7.59
C THR A 463 -40.88 -23.41 -8.68
N LEU A 464 -40.57 -22.11 -8.61
CA LEU A 464 -39.85 -21.38 -9.65
C LEU A 464 -38.38 -21.14 -9.29
N VAL A 465 -38.01 -21.20 -8.00
CA VAL A 465 -36.63 -20.99 -7.56
C VAL A 465 -36.01 -22.28 -7.03
N LEU A 466 -36.57 -22.85 -5.96
CA LEU A 466 -35.95 -23.98 -5.27
C LEU A 466 -36.02 -25.28 -6.06
N ALA A 467 -37.19 -25.66 -6.59
CA ALA A 467 -37.32 -26.91 -7.34
C ALA A 467 -36.43 -26.95 -8.61
N PRO A 468 -36.37 -25.90 -9.46
CA PRO A 468 -35.44 -25.86 -10.59
C PRO A 468 -33.97 -25.89 -10.16
N ALA A 469 -33.62 -25.19 -9.06
CA ALA A 469 -32.26 -25.19 -8.55
C ALA A 469 -31.82 -26.55 -8.01
N ALA A 470 -32.70 -27.24 -7.28
CA ALA A 470 -32.46 -28.59 -6.81
C ALA A 470 -32.33 -29.60 -7.96
N ALA A 471 -33.16 -29.47 -9.01
CA ALA A 471 -33.15 -30.37 -10.15
C ALA A 471 -31.93 -30.19 -11.07
N SER A 472 -31.48 -28.95 -11.28
CA SER A 472 -30.44 -28.62 -12.27
C SER A 472 -29.07 -28.31 -11.66
N GLY A 473 -29.00 -28.07 -10.35
CA GLY A 473 -27.79 -27.57 -9.67
C GLY A 473 -27.42 -26.13 -10.06
N LYS A 474 -28.37 -25.35 -10.60
CA LYS A 474 -28.17 -23.98 -11.08
C LYS A 474 -29.28 -23.06 -10.60
N GLU A 475 -28.98 -21.78 -10.38
CA GLU A 475 -30.04 -20.80 -10.13
C GLU A 475 -30.98 -20.65 -11.33
N PRO A 476 -32.27 -20.36 -11.11
CA PRO A 476 -33.22 -20.18 -12.21
C PRO A 476 -32.88 -18.94 -13.05
N THR A 477 -33.17 -18.99 -14.36
CA THR A 477 -33.05 -17.84 -15.27
C THR A 477 -34.44 -17.26 -15.55
N PHE A 478 -34.59 -15.95 -15.35
CA PHE A 478 -35.81 -15.19 -15.65
C PHE A 478 -35.55 -14.09 -16.69
N SER A 479 -36.63 -13.49 -17.18
CA SER A 479 -36.60 -12.35 -18.11
C SER A 479 -37.64 -11.30 -17.70
N MET A 480 -37.57 -10.10 -18.28
CA MET A 480 -38.28 -8.88 -17.86
C MET A 480 -37.69 -8.25 -16.59
N GLY A 481 -38.02 -6.98 -16.34
CA GLY A 481 -37.58 -6.25 -15.15
C GLY A 481 -38.41 -6.62 -13.91
N ASP A 482 -37.87 -6.35 -12.73
CA ASP A 482 -38.61 -6.44 -11.47
C ASP A 482 -39.63 -5.30 -11.42
N ASP A 483 -40.90 -5.63 -11.67
CA ASP A 483 -42.04 -4.72 -11.67
C ASP A 483 -42.77 -4.68 -10.32
N THR A 484 -42.23 -5.36 -9.31
CA THR A 484 -42.80 -5.37 -7.96
C THR A 484 -42.45 -4.08 -7.19
N PRO A 485 -43.28 -3.63 -6.23
CA PRO A 485 -42.93 -2.51 -5.38
C PRO A 485 -41.62 -2.76 -4.63
N LEU A 486 -40.84 -1.71 -4.40
CA LEU A 486 -39.71 -1.75 -3.46
C LEU A 486 -40.19 -2.35 -2.13
N ALA A 487 -39.34 -3.15 -1.48
CA ALA A 487 -39.72 -3.91 -0.28
C ALA A 487 -40.39 -3.05 0.80
N VAL A 488 -39.92 -1.81 1.00
CA VAL A 488 -40.48 -0.85 1.97
C VAL A 488 -41.86 -0.30 1.60
N LEU A 489 -42.24 -0.36 0.32
CA LEU A 489 -43.54 0.05 -0.22
C LEU A 489 -44.47 -1.13 -0.48
N SER A 490 -44.00 -2.36 -0.20
CA SER A 490 -44.79 -3.56 -0.45
C SER A 490 -45.96 -3.61 0.54
N THR A 491 -47.13 -3.99 0.04
CA THR A 491 -48.30 -4.31 0.87
C THR A 491 -48.24 -5.73 1.45
N GLN A 492 -47.20 -6.49 1.09
CA GLN A 492 -46.95 -7.86 1.54
C GLN A 492 -45.74 -7.88 2.47
N ASP A 493 -45.75 -8.81 3.43
CA ASP A 493 -44.59 -9.04 4.29
C ASP A 493 -43.42 -9.59 3.46
N ARG A 494 -42.30 -8.86 3.45
CA ARG A 494 -41.08 -9.24 2.73
C ARG A 494 -39.99 -9.65 3.72
N PRO A 495 -39.30 -10.78 3.50
CA PRO A 495 -38.14 -11.14 4.30
C PRO A 495 -37.03 -10.07 4.24
N LEU A 496 -36.21 -10.00 5.30
CA LEU A 496 -35.17 -8.98 5.46
C LEU A 496 -34.22 -8.87 4.25
N TYR A 497 -33.91 -9.98 3.58
CA TYR A 497 -33.00 -9.98 2.44
C TYR A 497 -33.52 -9.18 1.22
N HIS A 498 -34.83 -8.92 1.11
CA HIS A 498 -35.37 -8.05 0.05
C HIS A 498 -34.93 -6.58 0.19
N PHE A 499 -34.53 -6.16 1.39
CA PHE A 499 -34.05 -4.81 1.68
C PHE A 499 -32.54 -4.65 1.42
N LEU A 500 -31.82 -5.75 1.18
CA LEU A 500 -30.39 -5.78 0.92
C LEU A 500 -30.15 -5.97 -0.57
N LYS A 501 -29.60 -4.94 -1.23
CA LYS A 501 -29.24 -4.99 -2.66
C LYS A 501 -27.75 -5.26 -2.78
N GLN A 502 -27.39 -6.16 -3.70
CA GLN A 502 -26.02 -6.59 -3.98
C GLN A 502 -25.25 -5.54 -4.78
#